data_AF-A0A6I5ZX87-F1
#
_entry.id   AF-A0A6I5ZX87-F1
#
_cell.length_a   1.000
_cell.length_b   1.000
_cell.length_c   1.000
_cell.angle_alpha   90.00
_cell.angle_beta   90.00
_cell.angle_gamma   90.00
#
_symmetry.space_group_name_H-M   'P 1'
#
loop_
_entity.id
_entity.type
_entity.pdbx_description
1 polymer ?
#
loop_
_entity_poly.entity_id
_entity_poly.type
_entity_poly.pdbx_seq_one_letter_code
_entity_poly.pdbx_strand_id
1 'polypeptide(L)'
;MVRDVDGLKRKAEEGRITAAEMAQVVAAIEGGAAGTHLVQLLGVVGRAGRPGDAPLLARFLGRREDPDVAAWALHLLGTQWRRLDLVRETLLEVLPGAGWDPFGDVQGAAVTAAGVLLSERQDPELLEALLDAAVRAEDVHEVRHRGVALAVALGDGPRPRVPVRAEMPAWSAALRARAWERLARERAVRP
;
A
#
# COMPACT_ATOMS: atom_id res chain seq x y z
N MET A 1 28.71 5.99 -2.88
CA MET A 1 28.16 4.91 -3.74
C MET A 1 28.10 3.64 -2.91
N VAL A 2 26.91 3.10 -2.67
CA VAL A 2 26.71 1.85 -1.91
C VAL A 2 27.18 0.68 -2.79
N ARG A 3 28.21 -0.05 -2.36
CA ARG A 3 28.89 -1.06 -3.21
C ARG A 3 28.33 -2.48 -3.08
N ASP A 4 27.57 -2.77 -2.03
CA ASP A 4 27.02 -4.11 -1.76
C ASP A 4 25.52 -4.03 -1.38
N VAL A 5 24.70 -3.71 -2.37
CA VAL A 5 23.24 -3.55 -2.16
C VAL A 5 22.59 -4.90 -1.80
N ASP A 6 23.02 -6.00 -2.42
CA ASP A 6 22.48 -7.34 -2.14
C ASP A 6 22.84 -7.82 -0.73
N GLY A 7 24.06 -7.54 -0.26
CA GLY A 7 24.46 -7.80 1.11
C GLY A 7 23.63 -7.00 2.12
N LEU A 8 23.34 -5.73 1.83
CA LEU A 8 22.47 -4.88 2.67
C LEU A 8 21.03 -5.38 2.70
N LYS A 9 20.47 -5.79 1.56
CA LYS A 9 19.15 -6.42 1.48
C LYS A 9 19.10 -7.63 2.39
N ARG A 10 20.01 -8.59 2.21
CA ARG A 10 20.09 -9.80 3.04
C ARG A 10 20.17 -9.47 4.53
N LYS A 11 21.05 -8.53 4.92
CA LYS A 11 21.18 -8.11 6.32
C LYS A 11 19.88 -7.50 6.86
N ALA A 12 19.15 -6.73 6.06
CA ALA A 12 17.88 -6.16 6.47
C ALA A 12 16.78 -7.23 6.61
N GLU A 13 16.73 -8.25 5.74
CA GLU A 13 15.76 -9.35 5.90
C GLU A 13 16.03 -10.17 7.17
N GLU A 14 17.31 -10.32 7.53
CA GLU A 14 17.73 -11.04 8.73
C GLU A 14 17.75 -10.17 10.01
N GLY A 15 17.41 -8.88 9.91
CA GLY A 15 17.43 -7.95 11.06
C GLY A 15 18.83 -7.63 11.60
N ARG A 16 19.87 -7.81 10.77
CA ARG A 16 21.30 -7.64 11.13
C ARG A 16 21.95 -6.39 10.56
N ILE A 17 21.16 -5.48 9.98
CA ILE A 17 21.68 -4.22 9.45
C ILE A 17 22.10 -3.29 10.60
N THR A 18 23.32 -2.79 10.55
CA THR A 18 23.85 -1.88 11.58
C THR A 18 23.38 -0.44 11.36
N ALA A 19 23.46 0.38 12.41
CA ALA A 19 23.14 1.81 12.31
C ALA A 19 24.03 2.56 11.29
N ALA A 20 25.31 2.20 11.21
CA ALA A 20 26.26 2.81 10.26
C ALA A 20 25.93 2.44 8.81
N GLU A 21 25.61 1.17 8.55
CA GLU A 21 25.16 0.72 7.22
C GLU A 21 23.85 1.40 6.82
N MET A 22 22.91 1.50 7.74
CA MET A 22 21.65 2.19 7.45
C MET A 22 21.87 3.70 7.21
N ALA A 23 22.77 4.36 7.94
CA ALA A 23 23.12 5.75 7.67
C ALA A 23 23.70 5.93 6.25
N GLN A 24 24.50 4.97 5.77
CA GLN A 24 25.00 4.98 4.39
C GLN A 24 23.88 4.80 3.36
N VAL A 25 22.91 3.92 3.65
CA VAL A 25 21.72 3.72 2.80
C VAL A 25 20.91 5.00 2.70
N VAL A 26 20.57 5.61 3.84
CA VAL A 26 19.81 6.86 3.88
C VAL A 26 20.55 7.98 3.15
N ALA A 27 21.85 8.17 3.43
CA ALA A 27 22.65 9.19 2.75
C ALA A 27 22.74 8.98 1.23
N ALA A 28 22.77 7.72 0.77
CA ALA A 28 22.78 7.43 -0.66
C ALA A 28 21.43 7.74 -1.34
N ILE A 29 20.31 7.50 -0.66
CA ILE A 29 18.98 7.85 -1.13
C ILE A 29 18.83 9.38 -1.18
N GLU A 30 19.14 10.07 -0.07
CA GLU A 30 18.98 11.52 0.04
C GLU A 30 19.90 12.30 -0.88
N GLY A 31 21.13 11.82 -1.08
CA GLY A 31 22.10 12.43 -2.00
C GLY A 31 21.86 12.12 -3.48
N GLY A 32 20.79 11.40 -3.84
CA GLY A 32 20.50 11.00 -5.22
C GLY A 32 21.49 9.98 -5.81
N ALA A 33 22.39 9.43 -4.99
CA ALA A 33 23.41 8.48 -5.40
C ALA A 33 22.90 7.03 -5.49
N ALA A 34 21.61 6.81 -5.21
CA ALA A 34 20.95 5.51 -5.29
C ALA A 34 20.80 5.02 -6.74
N GLY A 35 20.57 5.93 -7.70
CA GLY A 35 20.41 5.58 -9.12
C GLY A 35 19.43 4.42 -9.35
N THR A 36 19.87 3.42 -10.11
CA THR A 36 19.11 2.20 -10.41
C THR A 36 18.83 1.31 -9.19
N HIS A 37 19.52 1.53 -8.07
CA HIS A 37 19.34 0.76 -6.84
C HIS A 37 18.29 1.37 -5.90
N LEU A 38 17.61 2.45 -6.28
CA LEU A 38 16.69 3.16 -5.39
C LEU A 38 15.61 2.25 -4.77
N VAL A 39 14.88 1.48 -5.58
CA VAL A 39 13.82 0.57 -5.08
C VAL A 39 14.41 -0.45 -4.09
N GLN A 40 15.59 -0.97 -4.37
CA GLN A 40 16.28 -1.93 -3.52
C GLN A 40 16.66 -1.31 -2.16
N LEU A 41 17.19 -0.08 -2.18
CA LEU A 41 17.56 0.66 -0.97
C LEU A 41 16.33 1.09 -0.16
N LEU A 42 15.22 1.48 -0.81
CA LEU A 42 13.94 1.70 -0.13
C LEU A 42 13.44 0.40 0.52
N GLY A 43 13.61 -0.75 -0.12
CA GLY A 43 13.33 -2.05 0.47
C GLY A 43 14.16 -2.34 1.72
N VAL A 44 15.45 -1.97 1.74
CA VAL A 44 16.32 -2.07 2.92
C VAL A 44 15.77 -1.22 4.07
N VAL A 45 15.43 0.04 3.80
CA VAL A 45 14.83 0.96 4.78
C VAL A 45 13.51 0.41 5.32
N GLY A 46 12.62 0.00 4.40
CA GLY A 46 11.33 -0.58 4.72
C GLY A 46 11.43 -1.80 5.62
N ARG A 47 12.32 -2.75 5.31
CA ARG A 47 12.56 -3.96 6.11
C ARG A 47 13.09 -3.66 7.50
N ALA A 48 13.98 -2.68 7.64
CA ALA A 48 14.53 -2.30 8.94
C ALA A 48 13.48 -1.67 9.86
N GLY A 49 12.42 -1.05 9.31
CA GLY A 49 11.24 -0.69 10.09
C GLY A 49 11.45 0.42 11.11
N ARG A 50 12.51 1.23 11.00
CA ARG A 50 12.81 2.25 12.03
C ARG A 50 11.82 3.41 11.92
N PRO A 51 11.14 3.81 13.01
CA PRO A 51 10.12 4.87 12.96
C PRO A 51 10.61 6.19 12.35
N GLY A 52 11.88 6.55 12.59
CA GLY A 52 12.49 7.79 12.08
C GLY A 52 12.68 7.82 10.56
N ASP A 53 12.60 6.69 9.87
CA ASP A 53 12.78 6.61 8.42
C ASP A 53 11.46 6.83 7.64
N ALA A 54 10.32 6.94 8.33
CA ALA A 54 9.01 7.12 7.68
C ALA A 54 8.91 8.41 6.83
N PRO A 55 9.42 9.57 7.30
CA PRO A 55 9.46 10.79 6.49
C PRO A 55 10.29 10.63 5.21
N LEU A 56 11.36 9.81 5.23
CA LEU A 56 12.15 9.53 4.02
C LEU A 56 11.31 8.80 2.97
N LEU A 57 10.60 7.73 3.38
CA LEU A 57 9.72 6.97 2.48
C LEU A 57 8.57 7.84 1.94
N ALA A 58 8.00 8.72 2.76
CA ALA A 58 6.87 9.55 2.38
C ALA A 58 7.18 10.50 1.21
N ARG A 59 8.44 10.92 1.06
CA ARG A 59 8.90 11.78 -0.06
C ARG A 59 8.73 11.12 -1.43
N PHE A 60 8.59 9.80 -1.48
CA PHE A 60 8.47 9.05 -2.73
C PHE A 60 7.01 8.78 -3.13
N LEU A 61 6.03 9.05 -2.27
CA LEU A 61 4.61 8.76 -2.54
C LEU A 61 4.05 9.50 -3.77
N GLY A 62 4.53 10.72 -4.03
CA GLY A 62 4.08 11.57 -5.13
C GLY A 62 4.97 11.52 -6.38
N ARG A 63 5.85 10.51 -6.50
CA ARG A 63 6.86 10.46 -7.55
C ARG A 63 6.27 10.00 -8.90
N ARG A 64 5.64 10.93 -9.61
CA ARG A 64 4.91 10.64 -10.85
C ARG A 64 5.78 10.20 -12.01
N GLU A 65 7.04 10.61 -12.03
CA GLU A 65 8.01 10.20 -13.07
C GLU A 65 8.52 8.77 -12.90
N ASP A 66 8.28 8.15 -11.75
CA ASP A 66 8.69 6.78 -11.43
C ASP A 66 7.60 6.09 -10.58
N PRO A 67 6.50 5.63 -11.20
CA PRO A 67 5.37 5.00 -10.50
C PRO A 67 5.77 3.77 -9.68
N ASP A 68 6.78 3.01 -10.11
CA ASP A 68 7.29 1.85 -9.37
C ASP A 68 7.82 2.25 -7.98
N VAL A 69 8.57 3.35 -7.92
CA VAL A 69 9.08 3.90 -6.66
C VAL A 69 7.93 4.40 -5.77
N ALA A 70 6.93 5.06 -6.35
CA ALA A 70 5.75 5.51 -5.62
C ALA A 70 4.93 4.34 -5.05
N ALA A 71 4.66 3.32 -5.87
CA ALA A 71 3.96 2.10 -5.48
C ALA A 71 4.69 1.38 -4.34
N TRP A 72 6.03 1.29 -4.43
CA TRP A 72 6.84 0.64 -3.41
C TRP A 72 6.82 1.41 -2.08
N ALA A 73 6.97 2.74 -2.13
CA ALA A 73 6.87 3.58 -0.93
C ALA A 73 5.50 3.46 -0.26
N LEU A 74 4.43 3.44 -1.07
CA LEU A 74 3.06 3.27 -0.60
C LEU A 74 2.84 1.88 0.02
N HIS A 75 3.38 0.82 -0.59
CA HIS A 75 3.35 -0.52 -0.03
C HIS A 75 4.02 -0.58 1.34
N LEU A 76 5.25 -0.05 1.47
CA LEU A 76 5.99 -0.06 2.73
C LEU A 76 5.27 0.72 3.82
N LEU A 77 4.85 1.95 3.53
CA LEU A 77 4.19 2.79 4.52
C LEU A 77 2.77 2.32 4.87
N GLY A 78 1.97 1.98 3.86
CA GLY A 78 0.56 1.64 4.03
C GLY A 78 0.31 0.20 4.47
N THR A 79 1.04 -0.76 3.91
CA THR A 79 0.82 -2.19 4.19
C THR A 79 1.72 -2.67 5.33
N GLN A 80 3.03 -2.41 5.24
CA GLN A 80 4.00 -2.96 6.19
C GLN A 80 4.03 -2.16 7.50
N TRP A 81 4.07 -0.83 7.42
CA TRP A 81 4.21 0.04 8.60
C TRP A 81 2.88 0.63 9.08
N ARG A 82 1.81 0.46 8.29
CA ARG A 82 0.44 0.85 8.63
C ARG A 82 0.29 2.33 9.03
N ARG A 83 1.02 3.21 8.34
CA ARG A 83 1.07 4.66 8.57
C ARG A 83 0.02 5.41 7.78
N LEU A 84 -1.26 5.22 8.13
CA LEU A 84 -2.38 5.92 7.50
C LEU A 84 -2.16 7.45 7.47
N ASP A 85 -1.63 8.02 8.55
CA ASP A 85 -1.35 9.45 8.68
C ASP A 85 -0.42 10.00 7.59
N LEU A 86 0.46 9.16 7.03
CA LEU A 86 1.39 9.56 5.97
C LEU A 86 0.89 9.26 4.56
N VAL A 87 0.00 8.27 4.40
CA VAL A 87 -0.41 7.79 3.07
C VAL A 87 -1.83 8.17 2.69
N ARG A 88 -2.64 8.65 3.63
CA ARG A 88 -4.08 8.86 3.43
C ARG A 88 -4.40 9.68 2.18
N GLU A 89 -3.79 10.85 2.03
CA GLU A 89 -4.07 11.73 0.89
C GLU A 89 -3.67 11.09 -0.43
N THR A 90 -2.52 10.40 -0.47
CA THR A 90 -2.10 9.62 -1.65
C THR A 90 -3.08 8.50 -1.96
N LEU A 91 -3.59 7.78 -0.96
CA LEU A 91 -4.60 6.73 -1.18
C LEU A 91 -5.86 7.31 -1.82
N LEU A 92 -6.37 8.44 -1.32
CA LEU A 92 -7.55 9.09 -1.87
C LEU A 92 -7.31 9.63 -3.29
N GLU A 93 -6.11 10.10 -3.59
CA GLU A 93 -5.73 10.55 -4.94
C GLU A 93 -5.72 9.39 -5.95
N VAL A 94 -5.11 8.25 -5.60
CA VAL A 94 -4.78 7.21 -6.59
C VAL A 94 -5.82 6.08 -6.67
N LEU A 95 -6.62 5.83 -5.62
CA LEU A 95 -7.65 4.79 -5.64
C LEU A 95 -8.65 4.92 -6.79
N PRO A 96 -9.13 6.13 -7.16
CA PRO A 96 -10.00 6.32 -8.33
C PRO A 96 -9.35 5.97 -9.67
N GLY A 97 -8.02 5.84 -9.71
CA GLY A 97 -7.21 5.74 -10.91
C GLY A 97 -6.52 7.07 -11.20
N ALA A 98 -5.19 7.05 -11.27
CA ALA A 98 -4.39 8.24 -11.55
C ALA A 98 -3.86 8.19 -12.98
N GLY A 99 -4.04 9.27 -13.76
CA GLY A 99 -3.60 9.31 -15.16
C GLY A 99 -2.09 9.21 -15.36
N TRP A 100 -1.31 9.40 -14.29
CA TRP A 100 0.15 9.22 -14.28
C TRP A 100 0.59 7.79 -13.96
N ASP A 101 -0.35 6.90 -13.64
CA ASP A 101 -0.14 5.48 -13.33
C ASP A 101 -0.81 4.59 -14.41
N PRO A 102 -0.27 4.57 -15.65
CA PRO A 102 -0.92 3.90 -16.78
C PRO A 102 -1.00 2.37 -16.64
N PHE A 103 -0.15 1.79 -15.79
CA PHE A 103 -0.12 0.35 -15.52
C PHE A 103 -0.90 -0.04 -14.26
N GLY A 104 -1.35 0.94 -13.47
CA GLY A 104 -2.14 0.71 -12.27
C GLY A 104 -1.33 0.14 -11.10
N ASP A 105 0.00 0.22 -11.11
CA ASP A 105 0.86 -0.36 -10.08
C ASP A 105 0.70 0.39 -8.75
N VAL A 106 0.59 1.73 -8.81
CA VAL A 106 0.36 2.56 -7.63
C VAL A 106 -1.06 2.37 -7.13
N GLN A 107 -2.05 2.33 -8.03
CA GLN A 107 -3.43 2.02 -7.66
C GLN A 107 -3.51 0.64 -6.99
N GLY A 108 -2.80 -0.36 -7.51
CA GLY A 108 -2.77 -1.70 -6.93
C GLY A 108 -2.15 -1.73 -5.53
N ALA A 109 -1.06 -0.98 -5.31
CA ALA A 109 -0.48 -0.78 -3.99
C ALA A 109 -1.47 -0.07 -3.04
N ALA A 110 -2.20 0.94 -3.53
CA ALA A 110 -3.19 1.68 -2.77
C ALA A 110 -4.39 0.83 -2.35
N VAL A 111 -4.92 0.01 -3.25
CA VAL A 111 -6.00 -0.96 -2.95
C VAL A 111 -5.57 -1.88 -1.81
N THR A 112 -4.36 -2.43 -1.88
CA THR A 112 -3.82 -3.32 -0.85
C THR A 112 -3.64 -2.60 0.49
N ALA A 113 -3.04 -1.41 0.48
CA ALA A 113 -2.82 -0.60 1.67
C ALA A 113 -4.14 -0.17 2.33
N ALA A 114 -5.12 0.29 1.54
CA ALA A 114 -6.43 0.68 2.04
C ALA A 114 -7.12 -0.48 2.76
N GLY A 115 -7.09 -1.68 2.17
CA GLY A 115 -7.61 -2.90 2.79
C GLY A 115 -7.00 -3.16 4.18
N VAL A 116 -5.67 -3.11 4.28
CA VAL A 116 -4.95 -3.32 5.55
C VAL A 116 -5.28 -2.23 6.57
N LEU A 117 -5.22 -0.96 6.19
CA LEU A 117 -5.43 0.16 7.12
C LEU A 117 -6.87 0.21 7.65
N LEU A 118 -7.86 -0.05 6.78
CA LEU A 118 -9.28 -0.08 7.15
C LEU A 118 -9.64 -1.30 8.01
N SER A 119 -8.80 -2.34 8.08
CA SER A 119 -9.05 -3.47 8.98
C SER A 119 -8.89 -3.11 10.47
N GLU A 120 -8.19 -2.01 10.77
CA GLU A 120 -7.87 -1.58 12.14
C GLU A 120 -8.46 -0.22 12.51
N ARG A 121 -8.99 0.51 11.52
CA ARG A 121 -9.40 1.91 11.66
C ARG A 121 -10.68 2.19 10.88
N GLN A 122 -11.44 3.17 11.36
CA GLN A 122 -12.56 3.77 10.64
C GLN A 122 -12.05 4.97 9.87
N ASP A 123 -12.35 5.01 8.58
CA ASP A 123 -12.11 6.15 7.70
C ASP A 123 -13.15 6.06 6.56
N PRO A 124 -14.32 6.70 6.72
CA PRO A 124 -15.44 6.50 5.81
C PRO A 124 -15.13 6.98 4.39
N GLU A 125 -14.29 8.01 4.25
CA GLU A 125 -13.86 8.52 2.94
C GLU A 125 -12.94 7.51 2.23
N LEU A 126 -11.98 6.93 2.97
CA LEU A 126 -11.12 5.89 2.40
C LEU A 126 -11.89 4.60 2.08
N LEU A 127 -12.85 4.21 2.94
CA LEU A 127 -13.71 3.05 2.69
C LEU A 127 -14.57 3.25 1.44
N GLU A 128 -15.16 4.44 1.27
CA GLU A 128 -15.92 4.78 0.07
C GLU A 128 -15.04 4.72 -1.18
N ALA A 129 -13.84 5.31 -1.15
CA ALA A 129 -12.90 5.26 -2.27
C ALA A 129 -12.52 3.82 -2.68
N LEU A 130 -12.26 2.95 -1.70
CA LEU A 130 -11.97 1.53 -1.95
C LEU A 130 -13.19 0.78 -2.53
N LEU A 131 -14.38 1.07 -2.01
CA LEU A 131 -15.63 0.49 -2.48
C LEU A 131 -15.94 0.88 -3.92
N ASP A 132 -15.78 2.16 -4.24
CA ASP A 132 -15.89 2.72 -5.57
C ASP A 132 -14.92 2.04 -6.56
N ALA A 133 -13.65 1.88 -6.17
CA ALA A 133 -12.68 1.14 -6.97
C ALA A 133 -13.16 -0.31 -7.23
N ALA A 134 -13.69 -0.99 -6.20
CA ALA A 134 -14.21 -2.35 -6.35
C ALA A 134 -15.46 -2.45 -7.22
N VAL A 135 -16.28 -1.41 -7.31
CA VAL A 135 -17.44 -1.33 -8.22
C VAL A 135 -16.96 -1.18 -9.68
N ARG A 136 -15.91 -0.39 -9.91
CA ARG A 136 -15.32 -0.17 -11.25
C ARG A 136 -14.44 -1.32 -11.74
N ALA A 137 -14.40 -2.46 -11.04
CA ALA A 137 -13.58 -3.60 -11.45
C ALA A 137 -14.18 -4.28 -12.69
N GLU A 138 -13.42 -4.32 -13.78
CA GLU A 138 -13.92 -4.83 -15.07
C GLU A 138 -13.51 -6.28 -15.32
N ASP A 139 -12.26 -6.63 -15.00
CA ASP A 139 -11.73 -7.97 -15.21
C ASP A 139 -11.65 -8.81 -13.94
N VAL A 140 -11.41 -10.12 -14.13
CA VAL A 140 -11.38 -11.09 -13.03
C VAL A 140 -10.23 -10.85 -12.04
N HIS A 141 -9.10 -10.32 -12.50
CA HIS A 141 -7.95 -10.01 -11.65
C HIS A 141 -8.24 -8.79 -10.77
N GLU A 142 -8.83 -7.74 -11.33
CA GLU A 142 -9.27 -6.56 -10.57
C GLU A 142 -10.36 -6.92 -9.54
N VAL A 143 -11.39 -7.66 -9.97
CA VAL A 143 -12.48 -8.11 -9.08
C VAL A 143 -11.92 -8.91 -7.91
N ARG A 144 -10.96 -9.81 -8.19
CA ARG A 144 -10.28 -10.60 -7.16
C ARG A 144 -9.47 -9.71 -6.23
N HIS A 145 -8.61 -8.83 -6.76
CA HIS A 145 -7.71 -8.01 -5.97
C HIS A 145 -8.45 -7.03 -5.08
N ARG A 146 -9.38 -6.26 -5.65
CA ARG A 146 -10.20 -5.29 -4.91
C ARG A 146 -11.16 -5.98 -3.94
N GLY A 147 -11.68 -7.16 -4.31
CA GLY A 147 -12.44 -8.01 -3.40
C GLY A 147 -11.63 -8.50 -2.19
N VAL A 148 -10.37 -8.92 -2.39
CA VAL A 148 -9.48 -9.31 -1.29
C VAL A 148 -9.24 -8.12 -0.36
N ALA A 149 -8.95 -6.94 -0.89
CA ALA A 149 -8.76 -5.74 -0.08
C ALA A 149 -10.00 -5.37 0.73
N LEU A 150 -11.20 -5.45 0.14
CA LEU A 150 -12.47 -5.25 0.86
C LEU A 150 -12.68 -6.30 1.95
N ALA A 151 -12.42 -7.58 1.68
CA ALA A 151 -12.55 -8.63 2.68
C ALA A 151 -11.60 -8.40 3.88
N VAL A 152 -10.35 -8.01 3.62
CA VAL A 152 -9.39 -7.62 4.67
C VAL A 152 -9.93 -6.42 5.47
N ALA A 153 -10.39 -5.37 4.79
CA ALA A 153 -10.97 -4.20 5.46
C ALA A 153 -12.16 -4.57 6.33
N LEU A 154 -12.98 -5.53 5.91
CA LEU A 154 -14.17 -6.00 6.63
C LEU A 154 -13.87 -6.98 7.77
N GLY A 155 -12.59 -7.30 8.01
CA GLY A 155 -12.17 -8.15 9.13
C GLY A 155 -12.09 -9.64 8.82
N ASP A 156 -12.11 -10.06 7.56
CA ASP A 156 -12.02 -11.48 7.16
C ASP A 156 -10.59 -12.07 7.30
N GLY A 157 -9.68 -11.33 7.97
CA GLY A 157 -8.29 -11.68 8.19
C GLY A 157 -7.34 -11.26 7.05
N PRO A 158 -6.01 -11.37 7.25
CA PRO A 158 -5.00 -10.91 6.29
C PRO A 158 -4.88 -11.78 5.03
N ARG A 159 -5.51 -12.97 5.03
CA ARG A 159 -5.54 -13.92 3.91
C ARG A 159 -6.96 -14.46 3.77
N PRO A 160 -7.91 -13.63 3.30
CA PRO A 160 -9.28 -14.05 3.18
C PRO A 160 -9.39 -15.21 2.19
N ARG A 161 -10.35 -16.11 2.42
CA ARG A 161 -10.63 -17.21 1.50
C ARG A 161 -11.22 -16.63 0.21
N VAL A 162 -10.48 -16.76 -0.88
CA VAL A 162 -10.95 -16.35 -2.21
C VAL A 162 -11.64 -17.55 -2.87
N PRO A 163 -12.92 -17.43 -3.26
CA PRO A 163 -13.60 -18.52 -3.95
C PRO A 163 -13.09 -18.72 -5.39
N VAL A 164 -13.56 -19.79 -6.04
CA VAL A 164 -13.22 -20.10 -7.43
C VAL A 164 -13.85 -19.08 -8.40
N ARG A 165 -13.33 -19.00 -9.63
CA ARG A 165 -13.71 -17.97 -10.62
C ARG A 165 -15.23 -17.87 -10.85
N ALA A 166 -15.95 -19.00 -10.88
CA ALA A 166 -17.39 -19.03 -11.11
C ALA A 166 -18.20 -18.32 -10.01
N GLU A 167 -17.69 -18.30 -8.77
CA GLU A 167 -18.34 -17.73 -7.60
C GLU A 167 -17.91 -16.27 -7.33
N MET A 168 -16.91 -15.76 -8.05
CA MET A 168 -16.36 -14.42 -7.85
C MET A 168 -17.39 -13.29 -7.91
N PRO A 169 -18.35 -13.25 -8.87
CA PRO A 169 -19.31 -12.16 -8.95
C PRO A 169 -20.19 -12.07 -7.69
N ALA A 170 -20.68 -13.21 -7.20
CA ALA A 170 -21.53 -13.28 -6.02
C ALA A 170 -20.75 -12.91 -4.75
N TRP A 171 -19.53 -13.43 -4.61
CA TRP A 171 -18.65 -13.11 -3.49
C TRP A 171 -18.31 -11.62 -3.43
N SER A 172 -17.92 -11.03 -4.56
CA SER A 172 -17.60 -9.61 -4.66
C SER A 172 -18.83 -8.74 -4.33
N ALA A 173 -20.01 -9.11 -4.83
CA ALA A 173 -21.26 -8.41 -4.52
C ALA A 173 -21.59 -8.44 -3.01
N ALA A 174 -21.41 -9.59 -2.35
CA ALA A 174 -21.64 -9.72 -0.91
C ALA A 174 -20.67 -8.85 -0.09
N LEU A 175 -19.39 -8.77 -0.49
CA LEU A 175 -18.42 -7.89 0.15
C LEU A 175 -18.79 -6.41 -0.02
N ARG A 176 -19.22 -6.00 -1.22
CA ARG A 176 -19.68 -4.63 -1.45
C ARG A 176 -20.90 -4.27 -0.60
N ALA A 177 -21.85 -5.19 -0.44
CA ALA A 177 -23.01 -4.98 0.43
C ALA A 177 -22.59 -4.75 1.89
N ARG A 178 -21.72 -5.61 2.43
CA ARG A 178 -21.15 -5.45 3.79
C ARG A 178 -20.38 -4.14 3.95
N ALA A 179 -19.63 -3.72 2.92
CA ALA A 179 -18.90 -2.45 2.93
C ALA A 179 -19.83 -1.23 2.94
N TRP A 180 -20.92 -1.25 2.17
CA TRP A 180 -21.95 -0.21 2.22
C TRP A 180 -22.61 -0.12 3.59
N GLU A 181 -22.95 -1.25 4.21
CA GLU A 181 -23.50 -1.28 5.56
C GLU A 181 -22.53 -0.69 6.60
N ARG A 182 -21.24 -1.04 6.49
CA ARG A 182 -20.18 -0.48 7.34
C ARG A 182 -20.07 1.04 7.14
N LEU A 183 -20.03 1.50 5.90
CA LEU A 183 -19.92 2.92 5.56
C LEU A 183 -21.09 3.73 6.12
N ALA A 184 -22.32 3.21 5.99
CA ALA A 184 -23.51 3.84 6.56
C ALA A 184 -23.41 3.99 8.09
N ARG A 185 -22.91 2.97 8.79
CA ARG A 185 -22.68 3.04 10.25
C ARG A 185 -21.61 4.06 10.62
N GLU A 186 -20.48 4.09 9.91
CA GLU A 186 -19.39 5.03 10.19
C GLU A 186 -19.83 6.49 9.98
N ARG A 187 -20.66 6.75 8.97
CA ARG A 187 -21.20 8.09 8.70
C ARG A 187 -22.24 8.53 9.74
N ALA A 188 -23.06 7.61 10.25
CA ALA A 188 -24.07 7.92 11.27
C ALA A 188 -23.47 8.28 12.64
N VAL A 189 -22.20 7.94 12.88
CA VAL A 189 -21.50 8.18 14.16
C VAL A 189 -20.74 9.52 14.18
N ARG A 190 -20.63 10.25 13.05
CA ARG A 190 -20.04 11.61 13.04
C ARG A 190 -21.07 12.65 13.58
N PRO A 191 -20.84 13.28 14.74
CA PRO A 191 -21.66 14.39 15.23
C PRO A 191 -21.48 15.67 14.40
#